data_AF-A0A944AP40-F1
#
_entry.id   AF-A0A944AP40-F1
#
_cell.length_a   1.000
_cell.length_b   1.000
_cell.length_c   1.000
_cell.angle_alpha   90.00
_cell.angle_beta   90.00
_cell.angle_gamma   90.00
#
_symmetry.space_group_name_H-M   'P 1'
#
loop_
_entity.id
_entity.type
_entity.pdbx_description
1 polymer ?
#
loop_
_entity_poly.entity_id
_entity_poly.type
_entity_poly.pdbx_seq_one_letter_code
_entity_poly.pdbx_strand_id
1 'polypeptide(L)'
;MTIKEFARLCGCNPQTLRYYDHVGLLKPVKVDQWSGYRFYEEDQAFTFVKIKNLQKAGFTIEEIKALLDQDDHVIYMAFDAKITEAERRLQEIKHIQKLYQTEMKQIQEKIHEVREKVLQSMRQYDPSDEFGISAAQYSEIIENVNLFFEKLSERLPKEVSYDEFSDGDTAYEETEYLDLLNNPNYTTVYEKHGWAHVKDFFDKFGELEDGIEYALVFRVDRRKGIYNEAFGNTILGIFMARDPEMKRCFTCSTGDSQDGQNHFWLLKRK
;
A
#
# COMPACT_ATOMS: atom_id res chain seq x y z
N MET A 1 38.25 36.07 17.79
CA MET A 1 37.28 35.41 18.70
C MET A 1 37.57 33.90 18.77
N THR A 2 37.33 33.28 19.93
CA THR A 2 37.50 31.82 20.10
C THR A 2 36.45 31.05 19.30
N ILE A 3 36.71 29.76 19.01
CA ILE A 3 35.73 28.90 18.32
C ILE A 3 34.35 28.87 18.99
N LYS A 4 34.27 29.00 20.33
CA LYS A 4 32.98 29.02 21.04
C LYS A 4 32.22 30.33 20.80
N GLU A 5 32.91 31.45 20.81
CA GLU A 5 32.34 32.77 20.53
C GLU A 5 31.88 32.87 19.08
N PHE A 6 32.69 32.42 18.13
CA PHE A 6 32.34 32.40 16.71
C PHE A 6 31.18 31.44 16.42
N ALA A 7 31.16 30.26 17.05
CA ALA A 7 30.03 29.33 16.94
C ALA A 7 28.71 29.97 17.41
N ARG A 8 28.75 30.73 18.51
CA ARG A 8 27.60 31.46 19.03
C ARG A 8 27.16 32.58 18.09
N LEU A 9 28.10 33.34 17.52
CA LEU A 9 27.81 34.36 16.51
C LEU A 9 27.11 33.77 15.29
N CYS A 10 27.61 32.64 14.80
CA CYS A 10 27.10 31.96 13.60
C CYS A 10 25.90 31.03 13.85
N GLY A 11 25.41 30.94 15.10
CA GLY A 11 24.27 30.08 15.45
C GLY A 11 24.52 28.59 15.20
N CYS A 12 25.75 28.10 15.37
CA CYS A 12 26.11 26.72 15.11
C CYS A 12 26.83 26.08 16.31
N ASN A 13 27.03 24.76 16.27
CA ASN A 13 27.82 24.09 17.28
C ASN A 13 29.34 24.22 16.95
N PRO A 14 30.24 24.23 17.95
CA PRO A 14 31.68 24.27 17.70
C PRO A 14 32.22 23.06 16.93
N GLN A 15 31.52 21.92 16.93
CA GLN A 15 31.93 20.74 16.15
C GLN A 15 31.80 20.99 14.64
N THR A 16 30.78 21.72 14.19
CA THR A 16 30.58 22.13 12.79
C THR A 16 31.77 22.92 12.28
N LEU A 17 32.28 23.86 13.09
CA LEU A 17 33.46 24.64 12.73
C LEU A 17 34.75 23.79 12.71
N ARG A 18 34.90 22.84 13.65
CA ARG A 18 36.02 21.88 13.61
C ARG A 18 35.95 21.00 12.36
N TYR A 19 34.75 20.58 11.99
CA TYR A 19 34.52 19.80 10.78
C TYR A 19 34.87 20.64 9.53
N TYR A 20 34.42 21.89 9.46
CA TYR A 20 34.74 22.78 8.33
C TYR A 20 36.23 23.09 8.21
N ASP A 21 36.93 23.25 9.33
CA ASP A 21 38.39 23.35 9.33
C ASP A 21 39.03 22.06 8.80
N HIS A 22 38.59 20.89 9.31
CA HIS A 22 39.12 19.59 8.93
C HIS A 22 38.98 19.29 7.42
N VAL A 23 37.81 19.57 6.84
CA VAL A 23 37.57 19.39 5.39
C VAL A 23 38.11 20.56 4.55
N GLY A 24 38.64 21.60 5.20
CA GLY A 24 39.23 22.77 4.57
C GLY A 24 38.22 23.69 3.89
N LEU A 25 36.99 23.74 4.40
CA LEU A 25 35.89 24.59 3.92
C LEU A 25 35.90 25.98 4.58
N LEU A 26 36.21 26.04 5.88
CA LEU A 26 36.37 27.30 6.61
C LEU A 26 37.49 27.13 7.63
N LYS A 27 38.67 27.67 7.31
CA LYS A 27 39.85 27.55 8.18
C LYS A 27 39.88 28.69 9.20
N PRO A 28 40.29 28.44 10.46
CA PRO A 28 40.55 29.50 11.41
C PRO A 28 41.71 30.36 10.92
N VAL A 29 41.66 31.68 11.16
CA VAL A 29 42.78 32.59 10.90
C VAL A 29 44.00 32.27 11.75
N LYS A 30 43.80 31.70 12.95
CA LYS A 30 44.91 31.27 13.82
C LYS A 30 44.57 30.01 14.59
N VAL A 31 45.54 29.10 14.66
CA VAL A 31 45.56 27.97 15.59
C VAL A 31 46.71 28.16 16.56
N ASP A 32 46.41 28.16 17.85
CA ASP A 32 47.44 28.25 18.90
C ASP A 32 48.27 26.96 18.94
N GLN A 33 49.59 27.10 18.85
CA GLN A 33 50.50 25.95 18.69
C GLN A 33 50.66 25.12 19.97
N TRP A 34 50.45 25.71 21.14
CA TRP A 34 50.59 25.02 22.43
C TRP A 34 49.29 24.38 22.91
N SER A 35 48.17 25.05 22.70
CA SER A 35 46.87 24.64 23.25
C SER A 35 45.91 24.08 22.19
N GLY A 36 46.21 24.24 20.90
CA GLY A 36 45.34 23.82 19.80
C GLY A 36 44.04 24.64 19.67
N TYR A 37 43.91 25.76 20.40
CA TYR A 37 42.75 26.62 20.32
C TYR A 37 42.67 27.31 18.95
N ARG A 38 41.46 27.35 18.41
CA ARG A 38 41.14 27.95 17.10
C ARG A 38 40.51 29.32 17.30
N PHE A 39 40.99 30.26 16.50
CA PHE A 39 40.53 31.64 16.49
C PHE A 39 40.03 32.01 15.09
N TYR A 40 38.90 32.71 15.08
CA TYR A 40 38.24 33.22 13.89
C TYR A 40 38.12 34.74 13.97
N GLU A 41 38.09 35.39 12.81
CA GLU A 41 37.76 36.80 12.65
C GLU A 41 36.26 36.98 12.36
N GLU A 42 35.73 38.17 12.67
CA GLU A 42 34.31 38.47 12.47
C GLU A 42 33.92 38.41 10.98
N ASP A 43 34.80 38.84 10.08
CA ASP A 43 34.59 38.79 8.63
C ASP A 43 34.38 37.36 8.09
N GLN A 44 34.92 36.35 8.78
CA GLN A 44 34.71 34.95 8.41
C GLN A 44 33.25 34.51 8.60
N ALA A 45 32.43 35.29 9.34
CA ALA A 45 31.00 35.04 9.47
C ALA A 45 30.27 35.20 8.11
N PHE A 46 30.71 36.11 7.24
CA PHE A 46 30.15 36.24 5.88
C PHE A 46 30.39 34.98 5.05
N THR A 47 31.61 34.43 5.11
CA THR A 47 31.94 33.15 4.46
C THR A 47 31.09 32.01 5.03
N PHE A 48 30.90 31.97 6.35
CA PHE A 48 30.04 30.98 6.99
C PHE A 48 28.58 31.06 6.50
N VAL A 49 28.02 32.26 6.38
CA VAL A 49 26.66 32.46 5.85
C VAL A 49 26.56 32.01 4.39
N LYS A 50 27.56 32.33 3.55
CA LYS A 50 27.63 31.85 2.15
C LYS A 50 27.62 30.31 2.09
N ILE A 51 28.45 29.65 2.88
CA ILE A 51 28.48 28.17 3.00
C ILE A 51 27.09 27.64 3.37
N LYS A 52 26.44 28.23 4.38
CA LYS A 52 25.14 27.74 4.86
C LYS A 52 24.03 27.91 3.83
N ASN A 53 24.02 29.01 3.08
CA ASN A 53 23.04 29.22 2.01
C ASN A 53 23.22 28.20 0.89
N LEU A 54 24.46 27.91 0.48
CA LEU A 54 24.74 26.88 -0.52
C LEU A 54 24.36 25.47 -0.05
N GLN A 55 24.61 25.14 1.22
CA GLN A 55 24.15 23.87 1.80
C GLN A 55 22.62 23.74 1.75
N LYS A 56 21.90 24.81 2.12
CA LYS A 56 20.42 24.83 2.05
C LYS A 56 19.91 24.71 0.62
N ALA A 57 20.66 25.21 -0.36
CA ALA A 57 20.37 25.07 -1.78
C ALA A 57 20.73 23.68 -2.36
N GLY A 58 21.17 22.71 -1.52
CA GLY A 58 21.43 21.34 -1.95
C GLY A 58 22.82 21.12 -2.57
N PHE A 59 23.78 22.01 -2.30
CA PHE A 59 25.17 21.78 -2.64
C PHE A 59 25.88 20.94 -1.59
N THR A 60 26.70 19.99 -2.06
CA THR A 60 27.61 19.18 -1.25
C THR A 60 28.79 20.00 -0.74
N ILE A 61 29.50 19.49 0.26
CA ILE A 61 30.67 20.18 0.83
C ILE A 61 31.77 20.36 -0.22
N GLU A 62 31.97 19.35 -1.08
CA GLU A 62 32.93 19.37 -2.18
C GLU A 62 32.58 20.45 -3.21
N GLU A 63 31.31 20.52 -3.64
CA GLU A 63 30.84 21.56 -4.56
C GLU A 63 31.00 22.96 -3.97
N ILE A 64 30.64 23.15 -2.69
CA ILE A 64 30.78 24.46 -2.03
C ILE A 64 32.24 24.89 -2.00
N LYS A 65 33.16 23.98 -1.66
CA LYS A 65 34.58 24.27 -1.63
C LYS A 65 35.10 24.72 -3.00
N ALA A 66 34.59 24.13 -4.07
CA ALA A 66 34.93 24.54 -5.43
C ALA A 66 34.37 25.92 -5.81
N LEU A 67 33.28 26.37 -5.16
CA LEU A 67 32.56 27.61 -5.49
C LEU A 67 32.95 28.82 -4.61
N LEU A 68 33.56 28.61 -3.44
CA LEU A 68 33.79 29.71 -2.47
C LEU A 68 34.65 30.84 -3.03
N ASP A 69 35.69 30.48 -3.79
CA ASP A 69 36.70 31.39 -4.36
C ASP A 69 36.50 31.67 -5.87
N GLN A 70 35.35 31.28 -6.43
CA GLN A 70 35.03 31.52 -7.85
C GLN A 70 34.35 32.86 -8.05
N ASP A 71 34.39 33.36 -9.29
CA ASP A 71 33.65 34.54 -9.70
C ASP A 71 32.13 34.30 -9.68
N ASP A 72 31.39 35.41 -9.67
CA ASP A 72 29.92 35.38 -9.62
C ASP A 72 29.32 34.62 -10.81
N HIS A 73 29.92 34.69 -12.00
CA HIS A 73 29.42 34.03 -13.20
C HIS A 73 29.45 32.50 -13.06
N VAL A 74 30.54 31.93 -12.53
CA VAL A 74 30.65 30.49 -12.23
C VAL A 74 29.61 30.06 -11.20
N ILE A 75 29.38 30.89 -10.18
CA ILE A 75 28.36 30.62 -9.14
C ILE A 75 26.95 30.63 -9.76
N TYR A 76 26.64 31.60 -10.63
CA TYR A 76 25.35 31.64 -11.35
C TYR A 76 25.13 30.40 -12.21
N MET A 77 26.14 29.94 -12.95
CA MET A 77 26.05 28.70 -13.73
C MET A 77 25.79 27.47 -12.86
N ALA A 78 26.41 27.40 -11.69
CA ALA A 78 26.18 26.31 -10.74
C ALA A 78 24.76 26.31 -10.17
N PHE A 79 24.17 27.49 -9.94
CA PHE A 79 22.77 27.61 -9.53
C PHE A 79 21.81 27.20 -10.64
N ASP A 80 22.04 27.67 -11.86
CA ASP A 80 21.21 27.31 -13.02
C ASP A 80 21.19 25.79 -13.25
N ALA A 81 22.35 25.14 -13.10
CA ALA A 81 22.45 23.68 -13.16
C ALA A 81 21.64 22.96 -12.07
N LYS A 82 21.64 23.46 -10.82
CA LYS A 82 20.82 22.89 -9.73
C LYS A 82 19.34 23.11 -9.97
N ILE A 83 18.93 24.28 -10.48
CA ILE A 83 17.55 24.57 -10.85
C ILE A 83 17.08 23.58 -11.92
N THR A 84 17.87 23.43 -12.99
CA THR A 84 17.56 22.50 -14.09
C THR A 84 17.43 21.06 -13.60
N GLU A 85 18.34 20.60 -12.72
CA GLU A 85 18.26 19.27 -12.13
C GLU A 85 17.02 19.10 -11.22
N ALA A 86 16.66 20.11 -10.43
CA ALA A 86 15.47 20.08 -9.60
C ALA A 86 14.18 20.05 -10.45
N GLU A 87 14.12 20.82 -11.53
CA GLU A 87 13.02 20.81 -12.49
C GLU A 87 12.88 19.44 -13.17
N ARG A 88 14.00 18.83 -13.56
CA ARG A 88 14.03 17.47 -14.13
C ARG A 88 13.45 16.44 -13.16
N ARG A 89 13.88 16.46 -11.89
CA ARG A 89 13.34 15.58 -10.85
C ARG A 89 11.85 15.81 -10.60
N LEU A 90 11.41 17.06 -10.62
CA LEU A 90 9.99 17.40 -10.49
C LEU A 90 9.18 16.82 -11.65
N GLN A 91 9.70 16.86 -12.87
CA GLN A 91 9.05 16.24 -14.03
C GLN A 91 8.98 14.71 -13.91
N GLU A 92 10.04 14.06 -13.44
CA GLU A 92 10.05 12.61 -13.18
C GLU A 92 8.99 12.21 -12.14
N ILE A 93 8.95 12.93 -11.02
CA ILE A 93 7.96 12.69 -9.95
C ILE A 93 6.53 12.86 -10.49
N LYS A 94 6.28 13.92 -11.28
CA LYS A 94 4.97 14.13 -11.94
C LYS A 94 4.62 13.02 -12.92
N HIS A 95 5.60 12.49 -13.64
CA HIS A 95 5.38 11.38 -14.56
C HIS A 95 4.98 10.10 -13.81
N ILE A 96 5.71 9.75 -12.75
CA ILE A 96 5.40 8.60 -11.89
C ILE A 96 4.00 8.75 -11.28
N GLN A 97 3.66 9.93 -10.78
CA GLN A 97 2.32 10.22 -10.25
C GLN A 97 1.22 9.93 -11.29
N LYS A 98 1.42 10.35 -12.55
CA LYS A 98 0.47 10.10 -13.64
C LYS A 98 0.34 8.61 -13.95
N LEU A 99 1.43 7.85 -13.88
CA LEU A 99 1.39 6.39 -14.07
C LEU A 99 0.52 5.73 -13.00
N TYR A 100 0.76 6.03 -11.72
CA TYR A 100 -0.06 5.48 -10.64
C TYR A 100 -1.53 5.87 -10.72
N GLN A 101 -1.85 7.11 -11.11
CA GLN A 101 -3.24 7.52 -11.35
C GLN A 101 -3.90 6.71 -12.46
N THR A 102 -3.15 6.42 -13.54
CA THR A 102 -3.64 5.60 -14.65
C THR A 102 -3.88 4.16 -14.20
N GLU A 103 -2.94 3.56 -13.47
CA GLU A 103 -3.10 2.21 -12.90
C GLU A 103 -4.28 2.13 -11.94
N MET A 104 -4.44 3.11 -11.06
CA MET A 104 -5.58 3.18 -10.13
C MET A 104 -6.91 3.21 -10.88
N LYS A 105 -6.98 4.00 -11.97
CA LYS A 105 -8.16 4.07 -12.83
C LYS A 105 -8.44 2.74 -13.52
N GLN A 106 -7.41 2.06 -14.03
CA GLN A 106 -7.57 0.73 -14.62
C GLN A 106 -8.06 -0.31 -13.62
N ILE A 107 -7.57 -0.25 -12.38
CA ILE A 107 -8.04 -1.12 -11.29
C ILE A 107 -9.52 -0.86 -11.01
N GLN A 108 -9.94 0.41 -10.94
CA GLN A 108 -11.35 0.77 -10.75
C GLN A 108 -12.23 0.27 -11.92
N GLU A 109 -11.78 0.46 -13.16
CA GLU A 109 -12.48 -0.05 -14.35
C GLU A 109 -12.61 -1.58 -14.31
N LYS A 110 -11.54 -2.30 -13.96
CA LYS A 110 -11.56 -3.76 -13.79
C LYS A 110 -12.52 -4.22 -12.69
N ILE A 111 -12.54 -3.54 -11.54
CA ILE A 111 -13.48 -3.84 -10.45
C ILE A 111 -14.92 -3.64 -10.92
N HIS A 112 -15.19 -2.58 -11.69
CA HIS A 112 -16.50 -2.33 -12.27
C HIS A 112 -16.90 -3.41 -13.29
N GLU A 113 -15.99 -3.81 -14.18
CA GLU A 113 -16.25 -4.92 -15.11
C GLU A 113 -16.54 -6.25 -14.40
N VAL A 114 -15.78 -6.56 -13.33
CA VAL A 114 -16.01 -7.74 -12.50
C VAL A 114 -17.38 -7.67 -11.84
N ARG A 115 -17.74 -6.52 -11.24
CA ARG A 115 -19.06 -6.30 -10.63
C ARG A 115 -20.18 -6.59 -11.64
N GLU A 116 -20.13 -5.99 -12.83
CA GLU A 116 -21.17 -6.18 -13.84
C GLU A 116 -21.28 -7.64 -14.28
N LYS A 117 -20.15 -8.32 -14.53
CA LYS A 117 -20.14 -9.75 -14.86
C LYS A 117 -20.74 -10.60 -13.75
N VAL A 118 -20.37 -10.35 -12.50
CA VAL A 118 -20.89 -11.06 -11.33
C VAL A 118 -22.40 -10.86 -11.22
N LEU A 119 -22.89 -9.62 -11.24
CA LEU A 119 -24.30 -9.32 -11.13
C LEU A 119 -25.12 -9.89 -12.29
N GLN A 120 -24.59 -9.85 -13.52
CA GLN A 120 -25.24 -10.45 -14.68
C GLN A 120 -25.34 -11.98 -14.54
N SER A 121 -24.25 -12.64 -14.11
CA SER A 121 -24.26 -14.08 -13.88
C SER A 121 -25.27 -14.49 -12.81
N MET A 122 -25.37 -13.70 -11.73
CA MET A 122 -26.33 -13.94 -10.65
C MET A 122 -27.77 -13.75 -11.12
N ARG A 123 -28.08 -12.70 -11.91
CA ARG A 123 -29.44 -12.46 -12.43
C ARG A 123 -29.94 -13.56 -13.36
N GLN A 124 -29.04 -14.29 -14.02
CA GLN A 124 -29.39 -15.39 -14.92
C GLN A 124 -29.48 -16.75 -14.21
N TYR A 125 -29.10 -16.81 -12.93
CA TYR A 125 -29.09 -18.03 -12.13
C TYR A 125 -30.43 -18.23 -11.40
N ASP A 126 -30.94 -19.46 -11.41
CA ASP A 126 -32.09 -19.87 -10.60
C ASP A 126 -31.60 -20.59 -9.33
N PRO A 127 -31.72 -19.97 -8.14
CA PRO A 127 -31.26 -20.56 -6.89
C PRO A 127 -32.27 -21.52 -6.26
N SER A 128 -33.49 -21.64 -6.80
CA SER A 128 -34.62 -22.32 -6.14
C SER A 128 -34.34 -23.80 -5.88
N ASP A 129 -33.78 -24.49 -6.87
CA ASP A 129 -33.51 -25.92 -6.75
C ASP A 129 -32.33 -26.20 -5.81
N GLU A 130 -31.25 -25.45 -5.95
CA GLU A 130 -29.97 -25.70 -5.27
C GLU A 130 -29.92 -25.16 -3.84
N PHE A 131 -30.48 -23.97 -3.62
CA PHE A 131 -30.45 -23.27 -2.35
C PHE A 131 -31.82 -23.23 -1.66
N GLY A 132 -32.92 -23.55 -2.35
CA GLY A 132 -34.26 -23.45 -1.77
C GLY A 132 -34.71 -22.02 -1.50
N ILE A 133 -34.10 -21.03 -2.17
CA ILE A 133 -34.31 -19.61 -1.94
C ILE A 133 -35.32 -19.07 -2.96
N SER A 134 -36.30 -18.28 -2.51
CA SER A 134 -37.27 -17.65 -3.40
C SER A 134 -36.65 -16.51 -4.23
N ALA A 135 -37.22 -16.20 -5.39
CA ALA A 135 -36.75 -15.09 -6.23
C ALA A 135 -36.68 -13.74 -5.50
N ALA A 136 -37.61 -13.48 -4.57
CA ALA A 136 -37.61 -12.26 -3.76
C ALA A 136 -36.40 -12.18 -2.80
N GLN A 137 -36.11 -13.27 -2.09
CA GLN A 137 -34.93 -13.38 -1.21
C GLN A 137 -33.63 -13.32 -2.01
N TYR A 138 -33.62 -13.89 -3.22
CA TYR A 138 -32.43 -13.85 -4.07
C TYR A 138 -32.15 -12.45 -4.61
N SER A 139 -33.19 -11.67 -4.94
CA SER A 139 -33.02 -10.26 -5.32
C SER A 139 -32.35 -9.44 -4.20
N GLU A 140 -32.68 -9.71 -2.94
CA GLU A 140 -32.04 -9.05 -1.80
C GLU A 140 -30.56 -9.42 -1.68
N ILE A 141 -30.21 -10.69 -1.94
CA ILE A 141 -28.81 -11.15 -1.98
C ILE A 141 -28.02 -10.43 -3.09
N ILE A 142 -28.61 -10.27 -4.28
CA ILE A 142 -27.99 -9.54 -5.39
C ILE A 142 -27.72 -8.08 -4.99
N GLU A 143 -28.67 -7.42 -4.32
CA GLU A 143 -28.47 -6.04 -3.84
C GLU A 143 -27.38 -5.93 -2.76
N ASN A 144 -27.26 -6.93 -1.88
CA ASN A 144 -26.18 -6.96 -0.89
C ASN A 144 -24.81 -7.15 -1.54
N VAL A 145 -24.70 -8.01 -2.55
CA VAL A 145 -23.47 -8.17 -3.34
C VAL A 145 -23.13 -6.89 -4.09
N ASN A 146 -24.15 -6.22 -4.65
CA ASN A 146 -24.01 -4.93 -5.31
C ASN A 146 -23.46 -3.85 -4.36
N LEU A 147 -24.03 -3.76 -3.15
CA LEU A 147 -23.59 -2.83 -2.10
C LEU A 147 -22.17 -3.10 -1.63
N PHE A 148 -21.73 -4.37 -1.62
CA PHE A 148 -20.34 -4.71 -1.32
C PHE A 148 -19.37 -4.15 -2.35
N PHE A 149 -19.67 -4.28 -3.65
CA PHE A 149 -18.82 -3.69 -4.69
C PHE A 149 -18.80 -2.16 -4.62
N GLU A 150 -19.92 -1.51 -4.28
CA GLU A 150 -19.95 -0.06 -4.01
C GLU A 150 -19.03 0.32 -2.84
N LYS A 151 -19.16 -0.36 -1.69
CA LYS A 151 -18.31 -0.12 -0.51
C LYS A 151 -16.82 -0.40 -0.81
N LEU A 152 -16.51 -1.42 -1.62
CA LEU A 152 -15.15 -1.70 -2.06
C LEU A 152 -14.59 -0.56 -2.91
N SER A 153 -15.40 0.00 -3.81
CA SER A 153 -15.03 1.16 -4.63
C SER A 153 -14.86 2.43 -3.80
N GLU A 154 -15.60 2.61 -2.71
CA GLU A 154 -15.48 3.77 -1.81
C GLU A 154 -14.23 3.73 -0.93
N ARG A 155 -13.74 2.53 -0.58
CA ARG A 155 -12.51 2.33 0.19
C ARG A 155 -11.24 2.62 -0.63
N LEU A 156 -11.33 2.65 -1.95
CA LEU A 156 -10.22 3.09 -2.80
C LEU A 156 -10.08 4.62 -2.67
N PRO A 157 -8.87 5.13 -2.37
CA PRO A 157 -8.66 6.57 -2.20
C PRO A 157 -9.06 7.31 -3.48
N LYS A 158 -10.08 8.18 -3.37
CA LYS A 158 -10.65 8.94 -4.49
C LYS A 158 -9.69 10.02 -5.01
N GLU A 159 -8.88 10.59 -4.12
CA GLU A 159 -7.80 11.53 -4.44
C GLU A 159 -6.66 11.35 -3.42
N VAL A 160 -5.41 11.30 -3.89
CA VAL A 160 -4.24 11.36 -3.01
C VAL A 160 -4.07 12.81 -2.55
N SER A 161 -4.70 13.14 -1.42
CA SER A 161 -4.41 14.38 -0.68
C SER A 161 -3.06 14.21 0.03
N TYR A 162 -2.10 15.08 -0.29
CA TYR A 162 -0.82 15.16 0.43
C TYR A 162 -1.06 15.86 1.76
N ASP A 163 -1.51 15.11 2.77
CA ASP A 163 -1.27 15.45 4.17
C ASP A 163 -0.46 14.33 4.83
N GLU A 164 0.32 14.75 5.84
CA GLU A 164 1.51 14.15 6.44
C GLU A 164 1.61 12.61 6.49
N PHE A 165 2.84 12.16 6.23
CA PHE A 165 3.38 10.81 6.48
C PHE A 165 2.66 10.08 7.63
N SER A 166 1.91 9.04 7.29
CA SER A 166 1.61 7.95 8.20
C SER A 166 2.47 6.75 7.82
N ASP A 167 2.96 6.08 8.85
CA ASP A 167 4.00 5.07 8.84
C ASP A 167 3.71 3.96 7.81
N GLY A 168 4.78 3.49 7.16
CA GLY A 168 4.67 2.45 6.15
C GLY A 168 4.21 1.14 6.78
N ASP A 169 2.99 0.72 6.50
CA ASP A 169 2.62 -0.68 6.66
C ASP A 169 3.43 -1.49 5.65
N THR A 170 4.45 -2.18 6.16
CA THR A 170 5.19 -3.19 5.40
C THR A 170 4.22 -4.27 4.96
N ALA A 171 3.82 -4.24 3.69
CA ALA A 171 3.14 -5.33 3.04
C ALA A 171 4.13 -6.51 2.93
N TYR A 172 3.83 -7.60 3.64
CA TYR A 172 4.50 -8.87 3.44
C TYR A 172 3.92 -9.48 2.15
N GLU A 173 4.79 -9.90 1.22
CA GLU A 173 4.38 -10.79 0.13
C GLU A 173 3.95 -12.13 0.75
N GLU A 174 2.63 -12.32 0.94
CA GLU A 174 2.10 -13.64 1.25
C GLU A 174 2.31 -14.54 0.04
N THR A 175 2.93 -15.70 0.27
CA THR A 175 3.04 -16.73 -0.77
C THR A 175 1.63 -17.15 -1.18
N GLU A 176 1.24 -16.89 -2.42
CA GLU A 176 -0.05 -17.35 -2.97
C GLU A 176 -0.09 -18.89 -2.96
N TYR A 177 -0.71 -19.47 -1.94
CA TYR A 177 -1.04 -20.89 -1.95
C TYR A 177 -2.27 -21.10 -2.82
N LEU A 178 -2.06 -21.54 -4.07
CA LEU A 178 -3.15 -21.93 -4.98
C LEU A 178 -4.03 -23.08 -4.43
N ASP A 179 -3.52 -23.83 -3.44
CA ASP A 179 -4.25 -24.94 -2.81
C ASP A 179 -4.51 -24.67 -1.32
N LEU A 180 -5.68 -24.08 -1.05
CA LEU A 180 -6.13 -23.74 0.30
C LEU A 180 -6.30 -24.98 1.21
N LEU A 181 -6.59 -26.16 0.65
CA LEU A 181 -6.80 -27.38 1.44
C LEU A 181 -5.49 -27.91 2.06
N ASN A 182 -4.36 -27.64 1.40
CA ASN A 182 -3.03 -28.04 1.87
C ASN A 182 -2.26 -26.89 2.54
N ASN A 183 -2.92 -25.75 2.78
CA ASN A 183 -2.28 -24.57 3.37
C ASN A 183 -2.14 -24.73 4.90
N PRO A 184 -0.92 -24.67 5.47
CA PRO A 184 -0.70 -24.84 6.91
C PRO A 184 -1.31 -23.74 7.77
N ASN A 185 -1.64 -22.59 7.18
CA ASN A 185 -2.27 -21.44 7.86
C ASN A 185 -3.78 -21.61 8.03
N TYR A 186 -4.37 -22.66 7.46
CA TYR A 186 -5.79 -22.95 7.58
C TYR A 186 -6.01 -24.23 8.38
N THR A 187 -7.18 -24.30 9.03
CA THR A 187 -7.68 -25.50 9.70
C THR A 187 -9.07 -25.82 9.21
N THR A 188 -9.33 -27.07 8.83
CA THR A 188 -10.69 -27.51 8.49
C THR A 188 -11.53 -27.55 9.76
N VAL A 189 -12.57 -26.71 9.79
CA VAL A 189 -13.53 -26.67 10.91
C VAL A 189 -14.81 -27.42 10.59
N TYR A 190 -15.11 -27.65 9.30
CA TYR A 190 -16.24 -28.47 8.87
C TYR A 190 -15.99 -29.03 7.46
N GLU A 191 -16.49 -30.24 7.19
CA GLU A 191 -16.50 -30.82 5.85
C GLU A 191 -17.77 -31.63 5.59
N LYS A 192 -18.19 -31.67 4.32
CA LYS A 192 -19.36 -32.43 3.87
C LYS A 192 -19.11 -33.01 2.48
N HIS A 193 -19.37 -34.30 2.33
CA HIS A 193 -19.18 -35.03 1.07
C HIS A 193 -20.47 -35.74 0.65
N GLY A 194 -20.61 -35.97 -0.66
CA GLY A 194 -21.74 -36.70 -1.26
C GLY A 194 -23.09 -35.97 -1.12
N TRP A 195 -23.08 -34.64 -1.01
CA TRP A 195 -24.31 -33.85 -0.87
C TRP A 195 -25.01 -33.63 -2.23
N ALA A 196 -26.35 -33.58 -2.19
CA ALA A 196 -27.18 -33.37 -3.38
C ALA A 196 -27.41 -31.88 -3.63
N HIS A 197 -27.81 -31.12 -2.61
CA HIS A 197 -28.01 -29.67 -2.68
C HIS A 197 -27.38 -28.94 -1.49
N VAL A 198 -27.00 -27.68 -1.66
CA VAL A 198 -26.40 -26.87 -0.57
C VAL A 198 -27.36 -26.73 0.61
N LYS A 199 -28.65 -26.52 0.34
CA LYS A 199 -29.71 -26.41 1.36
C LYS A 199 -29.73 -27.58 2.35
N ASP A 200 -29.25 -28.76 1.96
CA ASP A 200 -29.27 -29.97 2.78
C ASP A 200 -28.32 -29.89 4.00
N PHE A 201 -27.34 -28.99 3.97
CA PHE A 201 -26.37 -28.81 5.04
C PHE A 201 -26.09 -27.34 5.39
N PHE A 202 -26.69 -26.39 4.68
CA PHE A 202 -26.44 -24.96 4.83
C PHE A 202 -26.81 -24.38 6.20
N ASP A 203 -27.82 -24.93 6.86
CA ASP A 203 -28.25 -24.44 8.18
C ASP A 203 -27.36 -24.93 9.33
N LYS A 204 -26.36 -25.77 9.05
CA LYS A 204 -25.46 -26.33 10.08
C LYS A 204 -24.24 -25.46 10.35
N PHE A 205 -24.10 -24.31 9.68
CA PHE A 205 -23.03 -23.34 9.90
C PHE A 205 -23.35 -22.45 11.11
N GLY A 206 -23.24 -23.00 12.33
CA GLY A 206 -23.45 -22.28 13.58
C GLY A 206 -22.20 -21.55 14.09
N GLU A 207 -22.40 -20.31 14.55
CA GLU A 207 -21.49 -19.39 15.28
C GLU A 207 -20.04 -19.33 14.81
N LEU A 208 -19.80 -18.64 13.69
CA LEU A 208 -18.47 -18.23 13.27
C LEU A 208 -17.97 -17.05 14.13
N GLU A 209 -16.71 -17.14 14.58
CA GLU A 209 -16.05 -16.09 15.37
C GLU A 209 -15.81 -14.82 14.54
N ASP A 210 -15.99 -13.65 15.16
CA ASP A 210 -15.72 -12.34 14.56
C ASP A 210 -14.21 -12.08 14.44
N GLY A 211 -13.79 -11.33 13.41
CA GLY A 211 -12.40 -10.99 13.17
C GLY A 211 -11.54 -12.11 12.57
N ILE A 212 -12.16 -13.22 12.18
CA ILE A 212 -11.48 -14.37 11.58
C ILE A 212 -11.84 -14.51 10.10
N GLU A 213 -10.85 -14.92 9.30
CA GLU A 213 -11.01 -15.25 7.90
C GLU A 213 -11.42 -16.72 7.72
N TYR A 214 -12.49 -16.92 6.96
CA TYR A 214 -13.00 -18.25 6.60
C TYR A 214 -12.94 -18.45 5.09
N ALA A 215 -12.42 -19.60 4.66
CA ALA A 215 -12.41 -20.02 3.27
C ALA A 215 -13.41 -21.16 3.05
N LEU A 216 -14.32 -20.97 2.09
CA LEU A 216 -15.28 -21.96 1.65
C LEU A 216 -14.75 -22.64 0.39
N VAL A 217 -14.48 -23.94 0.44
CA VAL A 217 -13.96 -24.70 -0.70
C VAL A 217 -15.00 -25.71 -1.16
N PHE A 218 -15.46 -25.57 -2.40
CA PHE A 218 -16.37 -26.48 -3.05
C PHE A 218 -15.67 -27.23 -4.19
N ARG A 219 -15.91 -28.54 -4.26
CA ARG A 219 -15.58 -29.38 -5.42
C ARG A 219 -16.86 -30.07 -5.88
N VAL A 220 -17.36 -29.71 -7.06
CA VAL A 220 -18.71 -30.07 -7.53
C VAL A 220 -18.61 -30.92 -8.80
N ASP A 221 -19.52 -31.89 -8.97
CA ASP A 221 -19.61 -32.69 -10.19
C ASP A 221 -19.80 -31.77 -11.42
N ARG A 222 -18.98 -31.98 -12.46
CA ARG A 222 -19.07 -31.28 -13.75
C ARG A 222 -20.46 -31.36 -14.39
N ARG A 223 -21.20 -32.45 -14.14
CA ARG A 223 -22.56 -32.65 -14.66
C ARG A 223 -23.58 -31.70 -14.05
N LYS A 224 -23.28 -31.09 -12.91
CA LYS A 224 -24.06 -29.98 -12.34
C LYS A 224 -23.93 -28.67 -13.14
N GLY A 225 -23.08 -28.65 -14.17
CA GLY A 225 -23.24 -27.82 -15.36
C GLY A 225 -23.44 -26.33 -15.09
N ILE A 226 -22.33 -25.61 -14.97
CA ILE A 226 -22.19 -24.16 -15.16
C ILE A 226 -23.01 -23.32 -14.19
N TYR A 227 -22.40 -22.93 -13.06
CA TYR A 227 -22.25 -21.54 -12.62
C TYR A 227 -21.18 -21.49 -11.54
N ASN A 228 -19.92 -21.80 -11.88
CA ASN A 228 -18.85 -21.79 -10.87
C ASN A 228 -18.76 -20.40 -10.18
N GLU A 229 -19.01 -19.35 -10.96
CA GLU A 229 -19.06 -17.97 -10.49
C GLU A 229 -20.38 -17.64 -9.79
N ALA A 230 -21.55 -17.82 -10.41
CA ALA A 230 -22.82 -17.41 -9.78
C ALA A 230 -23.16 -18.24 -8.53
N PHE A 231 -22.82 -19.54 -8.49
CA PHE A 231 -22.96 -20.38 -7.29
C PHE A 231 -22.07 -19.87 -6.14
N GLY A 232 -20.79 -19.62 -6.42
CA GLY A 232 -19.85 -19.10 -5.44
C GLY A 232 -20.26 -17.72 -4.93
N ASN A 233 -20.65 -16.82 -5.84
CA ASN A 233 -21.12 -15.47 -5.54
C ASN A 233 -22.45 -15.48 -4.76
N THR A 234 -23.34 -16.43 -5.05
CA THR A 234 -24.59 -16.61 -4.29
C THR A 234 -24.28 -17.02 -2.85
N ILE A 235 -23.38 -17.99 -2.65
CA ILE A 235 -22.97 -18.42 -1.32
C ILE A 235 -22.34 -17.27 -0.54
N LEU A 236 -21.36 -16.58 -1.14
CA LEU A 236 -20.74 -15.40 -0.53
C LEU A 236 -21.80 -14.35 -0.18
N GLY A 237 -22.70 -14.04 -1.10
CA GLY A 237 -23.80 -13.10 -0.88
C GLY A 237 -24.71 -13.48 0.29
N ILE A 238 -25.01 -14.77 0.47
CA ILE A 238 -25.80 -15.24 1.63
C ILE A 238 -25.01 -15.06 2.94
N PHE A 239 -23.70 -15.37 2.95
CA PHE A 239 -22.86 -15.16 4.14
C PHE A 239 -22.72 -13.68 4.49
N MET A 240 -22.60 -12.82 3.48
CA MET A 240 -22.54 -11.36 3.65
C MET A 240 -23.87 -10.80 4.19
N ALA A 241 -25.01 -11.35 3.77
CA ALA A 241 -26.31 -10.98 4.33
C ALA A 241 -26.44 -11.36 5.82
N ARG A 242 -25.74 -12.41 6.27
CA ARG A 242 -25.65 -12.83 7.69
C ARG A 242 -24.61 -12.04 8.50
N ASP A 243 -23.76 -11.25 7.85
CA ASP A 243 -22.74 -10.38 8.47
C ASP A 243 -22.72 -8.97 7.84
N PRO A 244 -23.78 -8.16 8.07
CA PRO A 244 -23.93 -6.85 7.43
C PRO A 244 -22.87 -5.81 7.83
N GLU A 245 -22.19 -6.01 8.97
CA GLU A 245 -21.10 -5.15 9.44
C GLU A 245 -19.72 -5.58 8.88
N MET A 246 -19.65 -6.66 8.08
CA MET A 246 -18.41 -7.23 7.53
C MET A 246 -17.34 -7.49 8.62
N LYS A 247 -17.77 -8.03 9.76
CA LYS A 247 -16.85 -8.40 10.86
C LYS A 247 -16.00 -9.62 10.51
N ARG A 248 -16.37 -10.37 9.47
CA ARG A 248 -15.74 -11.61 9.03
C ARG A 248 -15.33 -11.49 7.58
N CYS A 249 -14.20 -12.08 7.23
CA CYS A 249 -13.74 -12.16 5.85
C CYS A 249 -14.09 -13.55 5.29
N PHE A 250 -14.77 -13.59 4.14
CA PHE A 250 -15.14 -14.84 3.48
C PHE A 250 -14.52 -14.90 2.09
N THR A 251 -13.83 -15.99 1.81
CA THR A 251 -13.39 -16.34 0.45
C THR A 251 -14.11 -17.61 0.00
N CYS A 252 -14.49 -17.69 -1.27
CA CYS A 252 -15.14 -18.88 -1.83
C CYS A 252 -14.39 -19.35 -3.07
N SER A 253 -13.95 -20.61 -3.03
CA SER A 253 -13.31 -21.28 -4.16
C SER A 253 -14.18 -22.44 -4.60
N THR A 254 -14.55 -22.45 -5.86
CA THR A 254 -15.39 -23.47 -6.48
C THR A 254 -14.59 -24.14 -7.60
N GLY A 255 -14.63 -25.47 -7.69
CA GLY A 255 -13.88 -26.22 -8.70
C GLY A 255 -14.51 -27.57 -9.01
N ASP A 256 -13.94 -28.26 -10.00
CA ASP A 256 -14.43 -29.56 -10.42
C ASP A 256 -14.08 -30.65 -9.40
N SER A 257 -15.04 -31.55 -9.13
CA SER A 257 -14.76 -32.78 -8.41
C SER A 257 -14.00 -33.79 -9.27
N GLN A 258 -13.03 -34.47 -8.67
CA GLN A 258 -12.22 -35.51 -9.32
C GLN A 258 -12.87 -36.90 -9.27
N ASP A 259 -13.75 -37.16 -8.30
CA ASP A 259 -14.39 -38.47 -8.09
C ASP A 259 -15.86 -38.49 -8.55
N GLY A 260 -16.37 -37.36 -9.05
CA GLY A 260 -17.76 -37.21 -9.49
C GLY A 260 -18.77 -37.02 -8.36
N GLN A 261 -18.33 -36.88 -7.11
CA GLN A 261 -19.17 -36.53 -5.96
C GLN A 261 -18.96 -35.07 -5.56
N ASN A 262 -19.96 -34.48 -4.89
CA ASN A 262 -19.83 -33.12 -4.40
C ASN A 262 -19.14 -33.11 -3.03
N HIS A 263 -18.16 -32.23 -2.85
CA HIS A 263 -17.41 -32.04 -1.60
C HIS A 263 -17.40 -30.57 -1.21
N PHE A 264 -17.42 -30.34 0.11
CA PHE A 264 -17.36 -29.02 0.72
C PHE A 264 -16.43 -29.06 1.92
N TRP A 265 -15.61 -28.03 2.08
CA TRP A 265 -14.79 -27.76 3.25
C TRP A 265 -14.97 -26.30 3.69
N LEU A 266 -15.11 -26.10 5.00
CA LEU A 266 -15.01 -24.81 5.65
C LEU A 266 -13.68 -24.76 6.38
N LEU A 267 -12.84 -23.82 5.98
CA LEU A 267 -11.52 -23.61 6.55
C LEU A 267 -11.51 -22.34 7.39
N LYS A 268 -10.91 -22.41 8.58
CA LYS A 268 -10.66 -21.28 9.47
C LYS A 268 -9.18 -20.93 9.43
N ARG A 269 -8.84 -19.67 9.17
CA ARG A 269 -7.46 -19.17 9.26
C ARG A 269 -6.99 -19.20 10.72
N LYS A 270 -5.78 -19.72 10.94
CA LYS A 270 -5.14 -19.81 12.27
C LYS A 270 -4.70 -18.45 12.78
#